data_AF-A0A5S4EGQ8-F1
#
_entry.id   AF-A0A5S4EGQ8-F1
#
_cell.length_a   1.000
_cell.length_b   1.000
_cell.length_c   1.000
_cell.angle_alpha   90.00
_cell.angle_beta   90.00
_cell.angle_gamma   90.00
#
_symmetry.space_group_name_H-M   'P 1'
#
loop_
_entity.id
_entity.type
_entity.pdbx_description
1 polymer ?
#
loop_
_entity_poly.entity_id
_entity_poly.type
_entity_poly.pdbx_seq_one_letter_code
_entity_poly.pdbx_strand_id
1 'polypeptide(L)'
;MEKSRLDPRHFTRDRMLTFPVILSFLLSGVQGAVRSEWNTFFADLWNRAESIRKVSAQAFSAARYKISSRVFDEVNRELIALVEKEISIPRWQGLRVVAGDGTTVQLTMLKKGIRSIVSGVAFGLYLPGIERFLSVPLQMGSGNG
;
A
#
# COMPACT_ATOMS: atom_id res chain seq x y z
N MET A 1 0.38 5.57 12.35
CA MET A 1 1.38 4.57 11.90
C MET A 1 1.61 3.42 12.88
N GLU A 2 1.96 3.63 14.16
CA GLU A 2 2.13 2.48 15.09
C GLU A 2 0.84 1.70 15.35
N LYS A 3 -0.32 2.39 15.33
CA LYS A 3 -1.66 1.80 15.41
C LYS A 3 -2.02 0.90 14.23
N SER A 4 -1.26 0.96 13.14
CA SER A 4 -1.48 0.12 11.95
C SER A 4 -0.78 -1.24 12.06
N ARG A 5 -0.03 -1.52 13.15
CA ARG A 5 0.43 -2.87 13.49
C ARG A 5 -0.78 -3.70 13.97
N LEU A 6 -0.93 -4.93 13.48
CA LEU A 6 -2.05 -5.80 13.91
C LEU A 6 -1.90 -6.30 15.35
N ASP A 7 -0.68 -6.37 15.86
CA ASP A 7 -0.38 -6.66 17.27
C ASP A 7 0.68 -5.65 17.72
N PRO A 8 0.52 -4.98 18.88
CA PRO A 8 1.51 -4.04 19.41
C PRO A 8 2.92 -4.63 19.56
N ARG A 9 3.04 -5.95 19.74
CA ARG A 9 4.30 -6.68 19.87
C ARG A 9 5.02 -6.87 18.54
N HIS A 10 4.35 -6.70 17.40
CA HIS A 10 4.99 -6.78 16.10
C HIS A 10 5.98 -5.62 15.89
N PHE A 11 7.09 -5.91 15.20
CA PHE A 11 8.13 -4.92 14.86
C PHE A 11 8.80 -4.22 16.05
N THR A 12 8.75 -4.82 17.24
CA THR A 12 9.36 -4.28 18.48
C THR A 12 10.84 -4.58 18.63
N ARG A 13 11.39 -5.49 17.82
CA ARG A 13 12.81 -5.86 17.83
C ARG A 13 13.53 -5.19 16.67
N ASP A 14 14.74 -4.71 16.92
CA ASP A 14 15.63 -4.25 15.86
C ASP A 14 16.04 -5.44 14.98
N ARG A 15 15.42 -5.50 13.80
CA ARG A 15 15.49 -6.59 12.83
C ARG A 15 15.53 -5.96 11.45
N MET A 16 16.03 -6.69 10.46
CA MET A 16 16.10 -6.20 9.08
C MET A 16 14.75 -5.83 8.44
N LEU A 17 13.66 -6.47 8.90
CA LEU A 17 12.30 -6.24 8.44
C LEU A 17 11.53 -5.37 9.46
N THR A 18 11.97 -4.14 9.66
CA THR A 18 11.23 -3.18 10.48
C THR A 18 9.97 -2.70 9.76
N PHE A 19 9.06 -2.09 10.51
CA PHE A 19 7.82 -1.52 9.97
C PHE A 19 8.08 -0.47 8.87
N PRO A 20 8.98 0.52 9.04
CA PRO A 20 9.27 1.50 7.98
C PRO A 20 9.81 0.85 6.72
N VAL A 21 10.70 -0.13 6.85
CA VAL A 21 11.32 -0.82 5.72
C VAL A 21 10.26 -1.53 4.86
N ILE A 22 9.35 -2.26 5.49
CA ILE A 22 8.28 -2.95 4.77
C ILE A 22 7.31 -1.95 4.14
N LEU A 23 6.93 -0.90 4.88
CA LEU A 23 6.00 0.10 4.37
C LEU A 23 6.58 0.86 3.18
N SER A 24 7.84 1.30 3.25
CA SER A 24 8.53 1.97 2.14
C SER A 24 8.61 1.08 0.90
N PHE A 25 8.89 -0.22 1.08
CA PHE A 25 8.86 -1.18 -0.03
C PHE A 25 7.45 -1.36 -0.62
N LEU A 26 6.40 -1.36 0.21
CA LEU A 26 5.02 -1.45 -0.29
C LEU A 26 4.61 -0.19 -1.06
N LEU A 27 5.14 0.98 -0.67
CA LEU A 27 4.87 2.26 -1.33
C LEU A 27 5.70 2.48 -2.61
N SER A 28 6.76 1.69 -2.84
CA SER A 28 7.61 1.84 -4.04
C SER A 28 6.95 1.38 -5.34
N GLY A 29 5.72 0.85 -5.28
CA GLY A 29 4.99 0.44 -6.48
C GLY A 29 5.61 -0.79 -7.15
N VAL A 30 5.73 -1.90 -6.40
CA VAL A 30 6.23 -3.19 -6.89
C VAL A 30 5.40 -3.65 -8.11
N GLN A 31 5.99 -3.60 -9.31
CA GLN A 31 5.31 -3.99 -10.57
C GLN A 31 5.72 -5.39 -11.06
N GLY A 32 6.89 -5.88 -10.64
CA GLY A 32 7.41 -7.18 -10.99
C GLY A 32 7.34 -8.24 -9.87
N ALA A 33 8.12 -9.30 -10.05
CA ALA A 33 8.27 -10.31 -9.02
C ALA A 33 8.83 -9.68 -7.74
N VAL A 34 8.18 -9.94 -6.60
CA VAL A 34 8.55 -9.36 -5.30
C VAL A 34 10.06 -9.45 -5.03
N ARG A 35 10.71 -10.54 -5.42
CA ARG A 35 12.15 -10.74 -5.18
C ARG A 35 13.06 -9.87 -6.06
N SER A 36 12.71 -9.65 -7.32
CA SER A 36 13.51 -8.77 -8.20
C SER A 36 13.37 -7.32 -7.73
N GLU A 37 12.15 -6.90 -7.48
CA GLU A 37 11.82 -5.55 -6.98
C GLU A 37 12.45 -5.27 -5.62
N TRP A 38 12.43 -6.29 -4.74
CA TRP A 38 13.11 -6.22 -3.44
C TRP A 38 14.61 -6.01 -3.62
N ASN A 39 15.26 -6.79 -4.47
CA ASN A 39 16.70 -6.63 -4.69
C ASN A 39 17.04 -5.24 -5.24
N THR A 40 16.25 -4.70 -6.18
CA THR A 40 16.44 -3.36 -6.75
C THR A 40 16.24 -2.28 -5.69
N PHE A 41 15.08 -2.26 -5.02
CA PHE A 41 14.76 -1.27 -3.99
C PHE A 41 15.85 -1.16 -2.91
N PHE A 42 16.41 -2.29 -2.49
CA PHE A 42 17.44 -2.30 -1.45
C PHE A 42 18.87 -2.12 -1.95
N ALA A 43 19.14 -2.40 -3.23
CA ALA A 43 20.37 -1.96 -3.86
C ALA A 43 20.42 -0.41 -3.86
N ASP A 44 19.31 0.22 -4.22
CA ASP A 44 19.20 1.68 -4.35
C ASP A 44 19.13 2.39 -2.99
N LEU A 45 18.35 1.88 -2.03
CA LEU A 45 18.08 2.59 -0.78
C LEU A 45 19.21 2.50 0.27
N TRP A 46 19.98 1.40 0.27
CA TRP A 46 20.75 1.06 1.46
C TRP A 46 22.25 0.79 1.26
N ASN A 47 22.74 0.56 0.04
CA ASN A 47 24.14 0.10 -0.17
C ASN A 47 24.56 -1.10 0.72
N ARG A 48 23.59 -1.82 1.33
CA ARG A 48 23.76 -2.99 2.23
C ARG A 48 23.17 -4.25 1.60
N ALA A 49 23.32 -4.38 0.28
CA ALA A 49 22.75 -5.47 -0.51
C ALA A 49 23.04 -6.87 0.07
N GLU A 50 24.20 -7.06 0.72
CA GLU A 50 24.60 -8.35 1.30
C GLU A 50 23.73 -8.82 2.47
N SER A 51 23.30 -7.89 3.35
CA SER A 51 22.52 -8.26 4.53
C SER A 51 21.07 -8.55 4.12
N ILE A 52 20.54 -7.80 3.15
CA ILE A 52 19.14 -7.89 2.69
C ILE A 52 18.90 -9.10 1.77
N ARG A 53 19.93 -9.57 1.06
CA ARG A 53 19.89 -10.86 0.33
C ARG A 53 19.58 -12.07 1.23
N LYS A 54 19.71 -11.94 2.57
CA LYS A 54 19.36 -12.98 3.54
C LYS A 54 17.85 -13.04 3.87
N VAL A 55 17.06 -12.06 3.44
CA VAL A 55 15.60 -12.06 3.65
C VAL A 55 14.92 -12.82 2.51
N SER A 56 14.18 -13.88 2.86
CA SER A 56 13.39 -14.62 1.87
C SER A 56 12.08 -13.91 1.53
N ALA A 57 11.54 -14.17 0.33
CA ALA A 57 10.21 -13.69 -0.06
C ALA A 57 9.11 -14.16 0.91
N GLN A 58 9.29 -15.33 1.54
CA GLN A 58 8.39 -15.84 2.57
C GLN A 58 8.46 -15.02 3.86
N ALA A 59 9.66 -14.62 4.30
CA ALA A 59 9.83 -13.76 5.47
C ALA A 59 9.20 -12.38 5.25
N PHE A 60 9.38 -11.80 4.05
CA PHE A 60 8.68 -10.58 3.67
C PHE A 60 7.16 -10.77 3.67
N SER A 61 6.65 -11.83 3.02
CA SER A 61 5.21 -12.13 2.97
C SER A 61 4.62 -12.24 4.39
N ALA A 62 5.28 -12.98 5.28
CA ALA A 62 4.86 -13.13 6.67
C ALA A 62 4.89 -11.81 7.45
N ALA A 63 5.85 -10.92 7.15
CA ALA A 63 5.93 -9.62 7.78
C ALA A 63 4.86 -8.64 7.24
N ARG A 64 4.58 -8.64 5.94
CA ARG A 64 3.50 -7.87 5.31
C ARG A 64 2.15 -8.17 5.96
N TYR A 65 1.84 -9.45 6.23
CA TYR A 65 0.59 -9.84 6.88
C TYR A 65 0.43 -9.31 8.33
N LYS A 66 1.46 -8.70 8.92
CA LYS A 66 1.40 -8.08 10.26
C LYS A 66 1.03 -6.60 10.23
N ILE A 67 0.88 -6.02 9.05
CA ILE A 67 0.53 -4.63 8.83
C ILE A 67 -0.92 -4.55 8.36
N SER A 68 -1.71 -3.70 9.03
CA SER A 68 -3.07 -3.37 8.63
C SER A 68 -3.08 -2.54 7.35
N SER A 69 -3.99 -2.85 6.42
CA SER A 69 -4.18 -2.05 5.20
C SER A 69 -4.54 -0.58 5.49
N ARG A 70 -5.11 -0.28 6.67
CA ARG A 70 -5.41 1.10 7.11
C ARG A 70 -4.18 2.02 7.13
N VAL A 71 -2.97 1.45 7.16
CA VAL A 71 -1.73 2.23 7.07
C VAL A 71 -1.69 3.08 5.80
N PHE A 72 -2.25 2.58 4.68
CA PHE A 72 -2.23 3.30 3.41
C PHE A 72 -3.15 4.51 3.45
N ASP A 73 -4.34 4.39 4.05
CA ASP A 73 -5.26 5.51 4.25
C ASP A 73 -4.65 6.58 5.17
N GLU A 74 -3.93 6.15 6.22
CA GLU A 74 -3.20 7.05 7.12
C GLU A 74 -2.10 7.81 6.36
N VAL A 75 -1.20 7.09 5.69
CA VAL A 75 -0.10 7.69 4.93
C VAL A 75 -0.62 8.64 3.87
N ASN A 76 -1.66 8.24 3.12
CA ASN A 76 -2.23 9.05 2.07
C ASN A 76 -2.83 10.35 2.61
N ARG A 77 -3.57 10.28 3.72
CA ARG A 77 -4.14 11.48 4.35
C ARG A 77 -3.05 12.46 4.80
N GLU A 78 -1.97 11.98 5.41
CA GLU A 78 -0.85 12.84 5.80
C GLU A 78 -0.16 13.46 4.57
N LEU A 79 0.04 12.68 3.50
CA LEU A 79 0.60 13.17 2.24
C LEU A 79 -0.27 14.28 1.62
N ILE A 80 -1.59 14.05 1.53
CA ILE A 80 -2.52 15.05 0.99
C ILE A 80 -2.51 16.32 1.86
N ALA A 81 -2.51 16.20 3.19
CA ALA A 81 -2.45 17.35 4.09
C ALA A 81 -1.16 18.17 3.91
N LEU A 82 -0.01 17.51 3.75
CA LEU A 82 1.26 18.17 3.44
C LEU A 82 1.21 18.87 2.08
N VAL A 83 0.69 18.21 1.06
CA VAL A 83 0.55 18.79 -0.27
C VAL A 83 -0.36 20.03 -0.25
N GLU A 84 -1.50 19.97 0.44
CA GLU A 84 -2.43 21.09 0.54
C GLU A 84 -1.87 22.30 1.30
N LYS A 85 -0.91 22.06 2.21
CA LYS A 85 -0.21 23.13 2.91
C LYS A 85 0.77 23.87 1.99
N GLU A 86 1.49 23.13 1.15
CA GLU A 86 2.58 23.69 0.33
C GLU A 86 2.12 24.09 -1.08
N ILE A 87 1.01 23.53 -1.56
CA ILE A 87 0.47 23.74 -2.91
C ILE A 87 -1.00 24.13 -2.82
N SER A 88 -1.34 25.30 -3.37
CA SER A 88 -2.73 25.74 -3.47
C SER A 88 -3.50 24.86 -4.46
N ILE A 89 -4.44 24.07 -3.95
CA ILE A 89 -5.33 23.24 -4.79
C ILE A 89 -6.55 24.07 -5.18
N PRO A 90 -6.81 24.26 -6.49
CA PRO A 90 -7.94 25.04 -6.94
C PRO A 90 -9.27 24.41 -6.50
N ARG A 91 -10.19 25.26 -6.03
CA ARG A 91 -11.54 24.88 -5.62
C ARG A 91 -12.56 25.50 -6.57
N TRP A 92 -13.63 24.77 -6.84
CA TRP A 92 -14.76 25.26 -7.64
C TRP A 92 -15.92 25.58 -6.70
N GLN A 93 -16.32 26.86 -6.62
CA GLN A 93 -17.37 27.31 -5.70
C GLN A 93 -17.12 26.89 -4.24
N GLY A 94 -15.85 26.90 -3.79
CA GLY A 94 -15.45 26.45 -2.45
C GLY A 94 -15.38 24.94 -2.26
N LEU A 95 -15.81 24.15 -3.25
CA LEU A 95 -15.76 22.68 -3.26
C LEU A 95 -14.45 22.18 -3.84
N ARG A 96 -13.98 21.03 -3.33
CA ARG A 96 -12.84 20.32 -3.89
C ARG A 96 -13.26 19.64 -5.18
N VAL A 97 -12.57 19.95 -6.28
CA VAL A 97 -12.75 19.26 -7.55
C VAL A 97 -12.00 17.94 -7.47
N VAL A 98 -12.65 16.86 -7.91
CA VAL A 98 -12.06 15.51 -7.99
C VAL A 98 -12.45 14.85 -9.30
N ALA A 99 -11.57 14.03 -9.86
CA ALA A 99 -11.93 13.08 -10.91
C ALA A 99 -12.22 11.72 -10.26
N GLY A 100 -13.15 10.96 -10.84
CA GLY A 100 -13.45 9.59 -10.42
C GLY A 100 -13.23 8.64 -11.58
N ASP A 101 -12.55 7.52 -11.33
CA ASP A 101 -12.41 6.42 -12.28
C ASP A 101 -12.58 5.08 -11.57
N GLY A 102 -13.06 4.07 -12.30
CA GLY A 102 -13.36 2.76 -11.76
C GLY A 102 -12.78 1.65 -12.62
N THR A 103 -12.20 0.64 -11.99
CA THR A 103 -11.71 -0.55 -12.67
C THR A 103 -12.21 -1.83 -12.00
N THR A 104 -12.45 -2.86 -12.80
CA THR A 104 -12.78 -4.19 -12.29
C THR A 104 -11.49 -4.93 -11.96
N VAL A 105 -11.39 -5.44 -10.75
CA VAL A 105 -10.24 -6.21 -10.27
C VAL A 105 -10.62 -7.66 -10.03
N GLN A 106 -9.71 -8.57 -10.37
CA GLN A 106 -9.83 -9.99 -10.04
C GLN A 106 -8.90 -10.30 -8.87
N LEU A 107 -9.47 -10.68 -7.73
CA LEU A 107 -8.72 -10.87 -6.50
C LEU A 107 -8.67 -12.34 -6.13
N THR A 108 -7.47 -12.84 -5.89
CA THR A 108 -7.29 -14.18 -5.30
C THR A 108 -7.49 -14.08 -3.80
N MET A 109 -8.56 -14.69 -3.31
CA MET A 109 -8.89 -14.80 -1.90
C MET A 109 -8.59 -16.20 -1.39
N LEU A 110 -8.14 -16.31 -0.13
CA LEU A 110 -7.97 -17.57 0.56
C LEU A 110 -8.99 -17.64 1.71
N LYS A 111 -10.04 -18.45 1.55
CA LYS A 111 -11.08 -18.64 2.57
C LYS A 111 -11.07 -20.10 3.01
N LYS A 112 -10.80 -20.35 4.29
CA LYS A 112 -10.68 -21.70 4.87
C LYS A 112 -9.75 -22.64 4.09
N GLY A 113 -8.64 -22.11 3.55
CA GLY A 113 -7.66 -22.87 2.76
C GLY A 113 -8.03 -23.09 1.29
N ILE A 114 -9.24 -22.72 0.86
CA ILE A 114 -9.66 -22.79 -0.55
C ILE A 114 -9.33 -21.45 -1.21
N ARG A 115 -8.64 -21.52 -2.35
CA ARG A 115 -8.39 -20.35 -3.21
C ARG A 115 -9.60 -20.13 -4.10
N SER A 116 -10.11 -18.91 -4.09
CA SER A 116 -11.20 -18.47 -4.96
C SER A 116 -10.82 -17.16 -5.64
N ILE A 117 -11.23 -16.99 -6.89
CA ILE A 117 -11.14 -15.71 -7.59
C ILE A 117 -12.45 -14.97 -7.35
N VAL A 118 -12.37 -13.74 -6.87
CA VAL A 118 -13.51 -12.87 -6.60
C VAL A 118 -13.34 -11.57 -7.39
N SER A 119 -14.36 -11.23 -8.16
CA SER A 119 -14.44 -9.93 -8.85
C SER A 119 -14.78 -8.83 -7.84
N GLY A 120 -14.08 -7.71 -7.95
CA GLY A 120 -14.41 -6.48 -7.23
C GLY A 120 -14.30 -5.27 -8.14
N VAL A 121 -14.78 -4.13 -7.67
CA VAL A 121 -14.59 -2.84 -8.31
C VAL A 121 -13.71 -1.99 -7.41
N ALA A 122 -12.58 -1.55 -7.93
CA ALA A 122 -11.76 -0.52 -7.31
C ALA A 122 -12.17 0.83 -7.92
N PHE A 123 -12.58 1.77 -7.08
CA PHE A 123 -12.99 3.09 -7.52
C PHE A 123 -12.03 4.14 -6.96
N GLY A 124 -11.28 4.80 -7.83
CA GLY A 124 -10.31 5.83 -7.48
C GLY A 124 -10.90 7.23 -7.56
N LEU A 125 -10.61 8.05 -6.55
CA LEU A 125 -10.81 9.50 -6.60
C LEU A 125 -9.45 10.19 -6.73
N TYR A 126 -9.36 11.17 -7.62
CA TYR A 126 -8.12 11.85 -7.98
C TYR A 126 -8.25 13.36 -7.83
N LEU A 127 -7.18 14.03 -7.43
CA LEU A 127 -7.12 15.49 -7.42
C LEU A 127 -6.63 16.04 -8.77
N PRO A 128 -7.13 17.19 -9.25
CA PRO A 128 -6.63 17.84 -10.45
C PRO A 128 -5.15 18.24 -10.34
N GLY A 129 -4.39 17.94 -11.39
CA GLY A 129 -2.97 18.29 -11.52
C GLY A 129 -2.05 17.37 -10.71
N ILE A 130 -1.14 16.67 -11.39
CA ILE A 130 -0.29 15.58 -10.88
C ILE A 130 -1.14 14.48 -10.24
N GLU A 131 -1.09 13.26 -10.77
CA GLU A 131 -1.96 12.11 -10.44
C GLU A 131 -1.98 11.74 -8.94
N ARG A 132 -2.69 12.53 -8.13
CA ARG A 132 -2.80 12.36 -6.69
C ARG A 132 -4.06 11.57 -6.38
N PHE A 133 -3.89 10.37 -5.84
CA PHE A 133 -5.00 9.58 -5.35
C PHE A 133 -5.51 10.13 -4.02
N LEU A 134 -6.77 10.57 -4.01
CA LEU A 134 -7.46 10.99 -2.80
C LEU A 134 -7.94 9.78 -1.99
N SER A 135 -8.51 8.77 -2.67
CA SER A 135 -9.07 7.58 -2.02
C SER A 135 -9.29 6.47 -3.05
N VAL A 136 -9.18 5.22 -2.61
CA VAL A 136 -9.53 4.04 -3.42
C VAL A 136 -10.33 3.04 -2.58
N PRO A 137 -11.65 3.21 -2.45
CA PRO A 137 -12.50 2.14 -1.97
C PRO A 137 -12.47 0.93 -2.90
N LEU A 138 -12.40 -0.26 -2.29
CA LEU A 138 -12.59 -1.54 -2.97
C LEU A 138 -13.94 -2.12 -2.55
N GLN A 139 -14.84 -2.26 -3.52
CA GLN A 139 -16.12 -2.92 -3.33
C GLN A 139 -16.04 -4.33 -3.90
N MET A 140 -16.24 -5.33 -3.05
CA MET A 140 -16.33 -6.71 -3.52
C MET A 140 -17.67 -6.93 -4.22
N GLY A 141 -17.65 -7.63 -5.35
CA GLY A 141 -18.88 -8.14 -5.94
C GLY A 141 -19.54 -9.11 -4.97
N SER A 142 -20.88 -9.15 -4.97
CA SER A 142 -21.62 -10.25 -4.34
C SER A 142 -21.22 -11.53 -5.07
N GLY A 143 -20.28 -12.28 -4.51
CA GLY A 143 -19.93 -13.59 -5.04
C GLY A 143 -21.17 -14.47 -4.98
N ASN A 144 -21.68 -14.89 -6.14
CA ASN A 144 -22.55 -16.06 -6.19
C ASN A 144 -21.69 -17.24 -5.67
N GLY A 145 -22.01 -17.66 -4.46
CA GLY A 145 -21.45 -18.87 -3.85
C GLY A 145 -21.96 -20.13 -4.54
#